data_AF-A0A0L0TA89-F1
#
_entry.id   AF-A0A0L0TA89-F1
#
_cell.length_a   1.000
_cell.length_b   1.000
_cell.length_c   1.000
_cell.angle_alpha   90.00
_cell.angle_beta   90.00
_cell.angle_gamma   90.00
#
_symmetry.space_group_name_H-M   'P 1'
#
loop_
_entity.id
_entity.type
_entity.pdbx_description
1 polymer ?
#
loop_
_entity_poly.entity_id
_entity_poly.type
_entity_poly.pdbx_seq_one_letter_code
_entity_poly.pdbx_strand_id
1 'polypeptide(L)'
;MSATAARFGRAAAVAMVATLALFLLASSTVTGRPASRTGGSSATSGVAGTPVCVDSKLCVSMMPANNGASVDVTINTTVAGWAGVGLGSSMSNADCLMVWKDSSGKWAVSRRYATSHDLPTAASAQNVQIVASSASSVTVRRPATLSASARDQSFSNSSQAFIWAYATSAVSGSNFARHAAEGSFSYNALSVTEGSDAKAAGDSSVTGSATGSTAAAASLSGMPVVCPSSKVCVAMGIVPGNTSYVDVLLNTTISSGWIGIGIGSSMRSADILMAWRENNQWVVSRRHSTGHETPAPATTQAIQIVASTASTVTVRRPVTLTASSGDQSFTNSSQTFIWAVADGVSASAGNLGMHRSEGTFTYNAYSADGTAASTSQRSTMIAVHGILMAVAWSFLSFMGVFAARFLKNKWPKTWFPVHRALLGLAVLLTIIGFAVMVAATDGEHFDGLHGKLGLAITAGCLAQGVLGFLIDRWFDANRTEVPWWDKLHWYLGYLVGLGGPVNVVLGHMKNDTATWLLAVNVAVMGVLVIAFAWGQVKIGQQHEHQAMPLVDKNASADRDQLGANAAAGPTGDQHGSTDAIAPRP
;
A
#
# COMPACT_ATOMS: atom_id res chain seq x y z
N MET A 1 -6.28 44.28 27.43
CA MET A 1 -5.93 42.99 26.80
C MET A 1 -4.55 42.56 27.31
N SER A 2 -4.45 41.43 28.01
CA SER A 2 -3.21 41.05 28.71
C SER A 2 -2.12 40.54 27.75
N ALA A 3 -0.89 40.99 27.95
CA ALA A 3 0.32 40.63 27.18
C ALA A 3 0.55 39.11 27.07
N THR A 4 -0.06 38.32 27.96
CA THR A 4 -0.04 36.85 27.96
C THR A 4 -0.71 36.25 26.71
N ALA A 5 -1.79 36.85 26.18
CA ALA A 5 -2.51 36.33 25.02
C ALA A 5 -1.78 36.55 23.68
N ALA A 6 -0.98 37.62 23.59
CA ALA A 6 -0.12 37.91 22.44
C ALA A 6 1.14 37.02 22.43
N ARG A 7 1.69 36.68 23.60
CA ARG A 7 2.81 35.74 23.75
C ARG A 7 2.42 34.31 23.36
N PHE A 8 1.21 33.86 23.69
CA PHE A 8 0.72 32.53 23.30
C PHE A 8 0.42 32.40 21.80
N GLY A 9 -0.08 33.45 21.14
CA GLY A 9 -0.28 33.45 19.68
C GLY A 9 1.03 33.30 18.90
N ARG A 10 2.11 33.94 19.38
CA ARG A 10 3.45 33.77 18.84
C ARG A 10 4.03 32.39 19.13
N ALA A 11 3.84 31.84 20.33
CA ALA A 11 4.31 30.50 20.67
C ALA A 11 3.61 29.40 19.86
N ALA A 12 2.30 29.51 19.61
CA ALA A 12 1.57 28.58 18.76
C ALA A 12 2.00 28.69 17.29
N ALA A 13 2.21 29.90 16.76
CA ALA A 13 2.71 30.09 15.40
C ALA A 13 4.16 29.56 15.23
N VAL A 14 5.03 29.76 16.22
CA VAL A 14 6.40 29.22 16.24
C VAL A 14 6.39 27.70 16.36
N ALA A 15 5.53 27.12 17.20
CA ALA A 15 5.34 25.67 17.27
C ALA A 15 4.81 25.09 15.95
N MET A 16 3.87 25.78 15.28
CA MET A 16 3.32 25.38 13.98
C MET A 16 4.35 25.42 12.84
N VAL A 17 5.17 26.48 12.78
CA VAL A 17 6.26 26.61 11.81
C VAL A 17 7.38 25.61 12.11
N ALA A 18 7.70 25.38 13.39
CA ALA A 18 8.66 24.37 13.80
C ALA A 18 8.18 22.95 13.46
N THR A 19 6.89 22.62 13.62
CA THR A 19 6.35 21.31 13.21
C THR A 19 6.33 21.12 11.70
N LEU A 20 6.03 22.17 10.92
CA LEU A 20 6.09 22.12 9.46
C LEU A 20 7.53 21.97 8.97
N ALA A 21 8.47 22.72 9.56
CA ALA A 21 9.90 22.59 9.26
C ALA A 21 10.43 21.20 9.63
N LEU A 22 10.08 20.67 10.81
CA LEU A 22 10.49 19.32 11.24
C LEU A 22 9.90 18.23 10.33
N PHE A 23 8.67 18.41 9.86
CA PHE A 23 8.00 17.50 8.92
C PHE A 23 8.63 17.55 7.52
N LEU A 24 8.95 18.75 7.02
CA LEU A 24 9.63 18.94 5.74
C LEU A 24 11.09 18.48 5.78
N LEU A 25 11.79 18.66 6.91
CA LEU A 25 13.15 18.16 7.15
C LEU A 25 13.20 16.64 7.27
N ALA A 26 12.19 16.02 7.90
CA ALA A 26 12.05 14.56 7.90
C ALA A 26 11.75 14.02 6.49
N SER A 27 10.92 14.73 5.72
CA SER A 27 10.53 14.33 4.36
C SER A 27 11.63 14.53 3.31
N SER A 28 12.62 15.40 3.57
CA SER A 28 13.76 15.65 2.66
C SER A 28 14.93 14.67 2.83
N THR A 29 14.92 13.81 3.86
CA THR A 29 15.95 12.77 4.08
C THR A 29 15.70 11.45 3.34
N VAL A 30 14.87 11.44 2.29
CA VAL A 30 14.71 10.29 1.39
C VAL A 30 15.89 10.23 0.42
N THR A 31 17.10 10.03 0.94
CA THR A 31 18.23 9.47 0.20
C THR A 31 18.66 8.20 0.92
N GLY A 32 18.72 7.11 0.16
CA GLY A 32 18.68 5.74 0.64
C GLY A 32 19.62 5.44 1.81
N ARG A 33 19.05 4.81 2.84
CA ARG A 33 19.83 4.02 3.80
C ARG A 33 19.10 2.68 4.00
N PRO A 34 19.79 1.54 3.85
CA PRO A 34 19.16 0.24 3.98
C PRO A 34 18.79 0.01 5.44
N ALA A 35 17.51 -0.25 5.70
CA ALA A 35 17.06 -0.68 7.01
C ALA A 35 17.41 -2.17 7.18
N SER A 36 18.48 -2.46 7.92
CA SER A 36 18.67 -3.80 8.47
C SER A 36 17.72 -4.00 9.63
N ARG A 37 16.74 -4.89 9.49
CA ARG A 37 16.11 -5.56 10.63
C ARG A 37 16.12 -7.05 10.39
N THR A 38 16.79 -7.73 11.29
CA THR A 38 16.75 -9.17 11.54
C THR A 38 15.35 -9.55 12.05
N GLY A 39 14.75 -10.57 11.46
CA GLY A 39 13.47 -11.15 11.86
C GLY A 39 13.04 -12.21 10.87
N GLY A 40 13.30 -13.48 11.20
CA GLY A 40 13.03 -14.63 10.34
C GLY A 40 11.56 -15.07 10.36
N SER A 41 11.10 -15.53 9.20
CA SER A 41 9.99 -16.48 9.02
C SER A 41 9.94 -16.85 7.53
N SER A 42 10.36 -18.09 7.23
CA SER A 42 10.48 -18.67 5.89
C SER A 42 9.12 -18.82 5.21
N ALA A 43 8.90 -18.21 4.04
CA ALA A 43 7.70 -18.45 3.23
C ALA A 43 7.75 -19.87 2.64
N THR A 44 6.87 -20.72 3.13
CA THR A 44 6.77 -22.15 2.83
C THR A 44 5.77 -22.35 1.68
N SER A 45 5.96 -23.33 0.79
CA SER A 45 4.97 -23.66 -0.26
C SER A 45 4.88 -25.16 -0.46
N GLY A 46 3.72 -25.67 -0.88
CA GLY A 46 3.46 -27.10 -1.01
C GLY A 46 2.50 -27.48 -2.13
N VAL A 47 2.39 -28.79 -2.32
CA VAL A 47 1.57 -29.45 -3.34
C VAL A 47 0.80 -30.60 -2.69
N ALA A 48 -0.21 -31.13 -3.37
CA ALA A 48 -1.09 -32.13 -2.81
C ALA A 48 -0.32 -33.30 -2.17
N GLY A 49 -0.69 -33.64 -0.94
CA GLY A 49 -0.08 -34.69 -0.13
C GLY A 49 1.16 -34.27 0.66
N THR A 50 1.79 -33.13 0.35
CA THR A 50 3.07 -32.71 0.98
C THR A 50 2.86 -31.74 2.15
N PRO A 51 3.25 -32.10 3.40
CA PRO A 51 3.16 -31.19 4.54
C PRO A 51 4.03 -29.93 4.39
N VAL A 52 3.43 -28.79 4.69
CA VAL A 52 4.07 -27.46 4.70
C VAL A 52 4.04 -26.91 6.10
N CYS A 53 5.21 -26.81 6.74
CA CYS A 53 5.33 -26.23 8.08
C CYS A 53 5.53 -24.72 8.01
N VAL A 54 4.43 -24.00 8.16
CA VAL A 54 4.34 -22.54 8.09
C VAL A 54 4.86 -21.86 9.36
N ASP A 55 4.90 -22.60 10.47
CA ASP A 55 5.56 -22.25 11.71
C ASP A 55 6.04 -23.53 12.42
N SER A 56 6.96 -23.40 13.37
CA SER A 56 7.40 -24.50 14.23
C SER A 56 6.24 -25.24 14.95
N LYS A 57 5.08 -24.58 15.11
CA LYS A 57 3.90 -25.13 15.79
C LYS A 57 2.72 -25.44 14.86
N LEU A 58 2.87 -25.25 13.55
CA LEU A 58 1.78 -25.41 12.59
C LEU A 58 2.29 -25.91 11.23
N CYS A 59 1.81 -27.08 10.82
CA CYS A 59 2.00 -27.62 9.49
C CYS A 59 0.66 -27.96 8.83
N VAL A 60 0.58 -27.77 7.52
CA VAL A 60 -0.64 -27.94 6.73
C VAL A 60 -0.37 -28.85 5.53
N SER A 61 -1.24 -29.83 5.25
CA SER A 61 -1.23 -30.57 3.99
C SER A 61 -2.62 -30.64 3.34
N MET A 62 -2.61 -30.31 2.06
CA MET A 62 -3.68 -30.29 1.04
C MET A 62 -3.82 -31.59 0.27
N MET A 63 -4.99 -32.19 -0.02
CA MET A 63 -5.05 -33.37 -0.90
C MET A 63 -6.43 -33.61 -1.51
N PRO A 64 -6.60 -34.02 -2.78
CA PRO A 64 -7.91 -34.38 -3.35
C PRO A 64 -8.52 -35.61 -2.68
N ALA A 65 -9.66 -35.46 -2.00
CA ALA A 65 -10.33 -36.58 -1.38
C ALA A 65 -10.69 -37.68 -2.40
N ASN A 66 -10.73 -38.93 -1.94
CA ASN A 66 -11.05 -40.12 -2.78
C ASN A 66 -12.42 -40.05 -3.49
N ASN A 67 -13.28 -39.10 -3.13
CA ASN A 67 -14.57 -38.85 -3.79
C ASN A 67 -14.46 -37.96 -5.05
N GLY A 68 -13.25 -37.47 -5.39
CA GLY A 68 -12.99 -36.64 -6.58
C GLY A 68 -13.62 -35.24 -6.58
N ALA A 69 -14.38 -34.87 -5.55
CA ALA A 69 -15.16 -33.63 -5.48
C ALA A 69 -14.82 -32.76 -4.25
N SER A 70 -13.88 -33.21 -3.41
CA SER A 70 -13.53 -32.56 -2.15
C SER A 70 -12.02 -32.52 -1.95
N VAL A 71 -11.56 -31.67 -1.05
CA VAL A 71 -10.16 -31.59 -0.60
C VAL A 71 -10.13 -31.93 0.90
N ASP A 72 -9.21 -32.81 1.26
CA ASP A 72 -8.86 -33.11 2.64
C ASP A 72 -7.74 -32.17 3.09
N VAL A 73 -8.06 -31.26 4.03
CA VAL A 73 -7.14 -30.30 4.64
C VAL A 73 -6.70 -30.83 5.99
N THR A 74 -5.44 -31.22 6.09
CA THR A 74 -4.83 -31.70 7.33
C THR A 74 -4.06 -30.58 8.01
N ILE A 75 -4.38 -30.31 9.26
CA ILE A 75 -3.72 -29.32 10.10
C ILE A 75 -3.05 -30.07 11.26
N ASN A 76 -1.72 -30.07 11.27
CA ASN A 76 -0.91 -30.58 12.37
C ASN A 76 -0.45 -29.40 13.22
N THR A 77 -0.81 -29.38 14.51
CA THR A 77 -0.48 -28.28 15.40
C THR A 77 -0.27 -28.73 16.83
N THR A 78 0.70 -28.09 17.49
CA THR A 78 0.95 -28.26 18.93
C THR A 78 0.30 -27.15 19.76
N VAL A 79 -0.48 -26.27 19.14
CA VAL A 79 -1.08 -25.09 19.78
C VAL A 79 -2.34 -25.51 20.54
N ALA A 80 -2.48 -25.03 21.78
CA ALA A 80 -3.61 -25.38 22.65
C ALA A 80 -4.92 -24.63 22.34
N GLY A 81 -4.83 -23.45 21.71
CA GLY A 81 -5.98 -22.62 21.37
C GLY A 81 -6.63 -23.03 20.05
N TRP A 82 -6.57 -22.14 19.06
CA TRP A 82 -7.09 -22.38 17.72
C TRP A 82 -6.01 -22.25 16.65
N ALA A 83 -6.15 -22.99 15.56
CA ALA A 83 -5.37 -22.86 14.35
C ALA A 83 -6.29 -22.67 13.15
N GLY A 84 -5.86 -21.89 12.17
CA GLY A 84 -6.67 -21.58 11.00
C GLY A 84 -5.84 -21.48 9.72
N VAL A 85 -6.47 -21.87 8.63
CA VAL A 85 -5.94 -21.76 7.26
C VAL A 85 -7.02 -21.15 6.39
N GLY A 86 -6.70 -20.10 5.63
CA GLY A 86 -7.65 -19.43 4.75
C GLY A 86 -7.18 -19.43 3.31
N LEU A 87 -8.07 -19.76 2.37
CA LEU A 87 -7.80 -19.62 0.94
C LEU A 87 -8.00 -18.15 0.54
N GLY A 88 -6.92 -17.49 0.13
CA GLY A 88 -6.84 -16.05 -0.13
C GLY A 88 -5.47 -15.48 0.25
N SER A 89 -5.11 -14.33 -0.31
CA SER A 89 -3.82 -13.66 -0.05
C SER A 89 -3.80 -12.80 1.22
N SER A 90 -4.96 -12.51 1.80
CA SER A 90 -5.11 -11.73 3.03
C SER A 90 -6.46 -12.02 3.71
N MET A 91 -6.61 -11.64 4.98
CA MET A 91 -7.90 -11.74 5.70
C MET A 91 -9.03 -10.93 5.06
N SER A 92 -8.75 -9.96 4.17
CA SER A 92 -9.80 -9.13 3.57
C SER A 92 -10.69 -9.85 2.54
N ASN A 93 -10.29 -11.04 2.11
CA ASN A 93 -11.08 -11.89 1.20
C ASN A 93 -10.60 -13.34 1.29
N ALA A 94 -10.66 -13.94 2.48
CA ALA A 94 -10.24 -15.32 2.69
C ALA A 94 -11.38 -16.23 3.15
N ASP A 95 -11.43 -17.43 2.55
CA ASP A 95 -12.30 -18.53 2.97
C ASP A 95 -11.54 -19.39 3.99
N CYS A 96 -11.85 -19.16 5.26
CA CYS A 96 -11.09 -19.65 6.40
C CYS A 96 -11.68 -20.94 6.95
N LEU A 97 -10.80 -21.91 7.17
CA LEU A 97 -11.05 -23.10 7.96
C LEU A 97 -10.36 -22.94 9.32
N MET A 98 -11.15 -22.90 10.39
CA MET A 98 -10.63 -22.79 11.76
C MET A 98 -10.91 -24.07 12.54
N VAL A 99 -9.91 -24.54 13.28
CA VAL A 99 -9.97 -25.75 14.12
C VAL A 99 -9.48 -25.46 15.54
N TRP A 100 -10.11 -26.09 16.52
CA TRP A 100 -9.74 -26.00 17.94
C TRP A 100 -10.22 -27.25 18.68
N LYS A 101 -9.82 -27.42 19.95
CA LYS A 101 -10.40 -28.45 20.82
C LYS A 101 -11.45 -27.84 21.73
N ASP A 102 -12.62 -28.47 21.84
CA ASP A 102 -13.67 -28.06 22.76
C ASP A 102 -13.32 -28.39 24.22
N SER A 103 -14.21 -28.03 25.16
CA SER A 103 -14.02 -28.28 26.59
C SER A 103 -13.93 -29.77 26.95
N SER A 104 -14.34 -30.67 26.06
CA SER A 104 -14.20 -32.13 26.20
C SER A 104 -12.92 -32.69 25.57
N GLY A 105 -12.08 -31.83 24.97
CA GLY A 105 -10.84 -32.20 24.29
C GLY A 105 -11.04 -32.73 22.87
N LYS A 106 -12.26 -32.67 22.32
CA LYS A 106 -12.55 -33.11 20.94
C LYS A 106 -12.29 -32.00 19.94
N TRP A 107 -11.81 -32.36 18.75
CA TRP A 107 -11.63 -31.40 17.66
C TRP A 107 -12.99 -30.86 17.18
N ALA A 108 -13.09 -29.55 17.13
CA ALA A 108 -14.15 -28.78 16.52
C ALA A 108 -13.61 -28.05 15.29
N VAL A 109 -14.48 -27.81 14.32
CA VAL A 109 -14.16 -27.11 13.08
C VAL A 109 -15.23 -26.09 12.76
N SER A 110 -14.82 -24.95 12.20
CA SER A 110 -15.72 -23.95 11.65
C SER A 110 -15.14 -23.33 10.39
N ARG A 111 -15.93 -23.36 9.32
CA ARG A 111 -15.71 -22.59 8.11
C ARG A 111 -16.24 -21.16 8.30
N ARG A 112 -15.45 -20.17 7.93
CA ARG A 112 -15.69 -18.76 8.19
C ARG A 112 -15.18 -17.88 7.04
N TYR A 113 -15.78 -16.71 6.88
CA TYR A 113 -15.39 -15.75 5.85
C TYR A 113 -14.74 -14.54 6.49
N ALA A 114 -13.53 -14.23 6.04
CA ALA A 114 -12.81 -13.04 6.43
C ALA A 114 -13.02 -11.94 5.37
N THR A 115 -13.52 -10.78 5.80
CA THR A 115 -13.77 -9.60 4.95
C THR A 115 -12.98 -8.36 5.38
N SER A 116 -12.32 -8.44 6.52
CA SER A 116 -11.52 -7.39 7.15
C SER A 116 -10.51 -8.07 8.09
N HIS A 117 -9.86 -7.30 8.95
CA HIS A 117 -8.97 -7.82 9.99
C HIS A 117 -9.72 -8.15 11.30
N ASP A 118 -11.05 -8.29 11.25
CA ASP A 118 -11.90 -8.69 12.38
C ASP A 118 -12.10 -10.21 12.42
N LEU A 119 -12.72 -10.72 13.50
CA LEU A 119 -13.08 -12.14 13.63
C LEU A 119 -13.90 -12.62 12.42
N PRO A 120 -13.42 -13.63 11.66
CA PRO A 120 -14.16 -14.15 10.51
C PRO A 120 -15.57 -14.61 10.88
N THR A 121 -16.55 -14.19 10.08
CA THR A 121 -17.97 -14.51 10.31
C THR A 121 -18.21 -15.98 9.94
N ALA A 122 -18.93 -16.72 10.78
CA ALA A 122 -19.24 -18.12 10.49
C ALA A 122 -20.06 -18.26 9.20
N ALA A 123 -19.66 -19.20 8.34
CA ALA A 123 -20.40 -19.49 7.12
C ALA A 123 -21.78 -20.06 7.46
N SER A 124 -22.83 -19.59 6.77
CA SER A 124 -24.19 -20.09 6.94
C SER A 124 -24.31 -21.58 6.59
N ALA A 125 -23.53 -22.02 5.59
CA ALA A 125 -23.32 -23.43 5.27
C ALA A 125 -21.88 -23.83 5.62
N GLN A 126 -21.73 -24.72 6.60
CA GLN A 126 -20.41 -25.17 7.04
C GLN A 126 -19.75 -26.09 5.98
N ASN A 127 -20.50 -27.02 5.38
CA ASN A 127 -20.04 -27.92 4.31
C ASN A 127 -18.64 -28.51 4.55
N VAL A 128 -18.30 -28.80 5.80
CA VAL A 128 -17.02 -29.39 6.21
C VAL A 128 -17.27 -30.50 7.20
N GLN A 129 -16.43 -31.52 7.17
CA GLN A 129 -16.49 -32.65 8.11
C GLN A 129 -15.09 -33.07 8.54
N ILE A 130 -14.92 -33.41 9.81
CA ILE A 130 -13.67 -34.02 10.28
C ILE A 130 -13.68 -35.49 9.84
N VAL A 131 -12.69 -35.90 9.04
CA VAL A 131 -12.59 -37.27 8.50
C VAL A 131 -11.51 -38.10 9.19
N ALA A 132 -10.53 -37.46 9.81
CA ALA A 132 -9.54 -38.11 10.66
C ALA A 132 -9.05 -37.14 11.73
N SER A 133 -8.66 -37.63 12.90
CA SER A 133 -8.02 -36.81 13.92
C SER A 133 -7.15 -37.63 14.87
N SER A 134 -6.21 -36.95 15.51
CA SER A 134 -5.31 -37.45 16.55
C SER A 134 -5.11 -36.35 17.63
N ALA A 135 -4.25 -36.60 18.61
CA ALA A 135 -3.95 -35.60 19.63
C ALA A 135 -3.35 -34.30 19.08
N SER A 136 -2.59 -34.33 17.97
CA SER A 136 -1.90 -33.15 17.40
C SER A 136 -2.28 -32.84 15.96
N SER A 137 -3.11 -33.65 15.30
CA SER A 137 -3.48 -33.46 13.90
C SER A 137 -4.98 -33.66 13.68
N VAL A 138 -5.57 -32.87 12.80
CA VAL A 138 -6.96 -33.00 12.35
C VAL A 138 -7.04 -32.87 10.84
N THR A 139 -7.77 -33.77 10.19
CA THR A 139 -8.06 -33.73 8.75
C THR A 139 -9.52 -33.39 8.54
N VAL A 140 -9.76 -32.30 7.82
CA VAL A 140 -11.10 -31.80 7.50
C VAL A 140 -11.33 -31.89 6.01
N ARG A 141 -12.40 -32.57 5.61
CA ARG A 141 -12.87 -32.61 4.23
C ARG A 141 -13.79 -31.43 3.94
N ARG A 142 -13.52 -30.71 2.85
CA ARG A 142 -14.39 -29.65 2.31
C ARG A 142 -14.56 -29.79 0.79
N PRO A 143 -15.69 -29.38 0.18
CA PRO A 143 -15.85 -29.37 -1.27
C PRO A 143 -14.74 -28.59 -1.99
N ALA A 144 -14.30 -29.10 -3.13
CA ALA A 144 -13.27 -28.47 -3.95
C ALA A 144 -13.82 -27.20 -4.64
N THR A 145 -15.06 -27.29 -5.13
CA THR A 145 -15.81 -26.17 -5.71
C THR A 145 -16.95 -25.78 -4.79
N LEU A 146 -17.14 -24.48 -4.61
CA LEU A 146 -18.18 -23.91 -3.76
C LEU A 146 -18.84 -22.75 -4.52
N SER A 147 -20.16 -22.74 -4.56
CA SER A 147 -20.96 -21.77 -5.33
C SER A 147 -22.16 -21.25 -4.56
N ALA A 148 -22.14 -21.31 -3.23
CA ALA A 148 -23.25 -20.89 -2.38
C ALA A 148 -23.26 -19.38 -2.11
N SER A 149 -22.11 -18.71 -2.18
CA SER A 149 -21.99 -17.25 -2.10
C SER A 149 -20.83 -16.71 -2.94
N ALA A 150 -20.88 -15.41 -3.30
CA ALA A 150 -19.78 -14.72 -4.00
C ALA A 150 -18.46 -14.64 -3.20
N ARG A 151 -18.42 -15.19 -1.98
CA ARG A 151 -17.27 -15.22 -1.06
C ARG A 151 -16.66 -16.61 -0.93
N ASP A 152 -17.25 -17.60 -1.58
CA ASP A 152 -16.73 -18.95 -1.62
C ASP A 152 -15.52 -19.03 -2.55
N GLN A 153 -14.37 -19.40 -2.01
CA GLN A 153 -13.17 -19.62 -2.81
C GLN A 153 -13.06 -21.10 -3.14
N SER A 154 -13.02 -21.40 -4.44
CA SER A 154 -12.85 -22.77 -4.94
C SER A 154 -11.36 -23.11 -5.06
N PHE A 155 -11.02 -24.36 -4.78
CA PHE A 155 -9.70 -24.86 -5.12
C PHE A 155 -9.56 -24.95 -6.64
N SER A 156 -8.41 -24.55 -7.13
CA SER A 156 -8.00 -24.72 -8.53
C SER A 156 -6.77 -25.61 -8.56
N ASN A 157 -6.58 -26.32 -9.68
CA ASN A 157 -5.34 -27.04 -9.93
C ASN A 157 -4.24 -26.07 -10.38
N SER A 158 -3.93 -25.11 -9.51
CA SER A 158 -2.88 -24.13 -9.64
C SER A 158 -2.38 -23.74 -8.24
N SER A 159 -1.22 -23.09 -8.16
CA SER A 159 -0.73 -22.55 -6.89
C SER A 159 -1.68 -21.43 -6.44
N GLN A 160 -2.34 -21.62 -5.30
CA GLN A 160 -3.24 -20.64 -4.71
C GLN A 160 -2.61 -20.07 -3.44
N ALA A 161 -2.84 -18.79 -3.18
CA ALA A 161 -2.40 -18.14 -1.95
C ALA A 161 -3.27 -18.59 -0.78
N PHE A 162 -2.62 -18.91 0.33
CA PHE A 162 -3.26 -19.20 1.60
C PHE A 162 -2.69 -18.29 2.69
N ILE A 163 -3.53 -17.93 3.65
CA ILE A 163 -3.13 -17.37 4.93
C ILE A 163 -3.17 -18.44 6.01
N TRP A 164 -2.34 -18.31 7.02
CA TRP A 164 -2.38 -19.14 8.22
C TRP A 164 -2.31 -18.26 9.46
N ALA A 165 -2.91 -18.73 10.55
CA ALA A 165 -2.80 -18.10 11.86
C ALA A 165 -3.08 -19.09 12.98
N TYR A 166 -2.56 -18.82 14.17
CA TYR A 166 -2.97 -19.54 15.39
C TYR A 166 -2.98 -18.64 16.61
N ALA A 167 -3.75 -19.02 17.64
CA ALA A 167 -3.70 -18.41 18.96
C ALA A 167 -3.51 -19.49 20.03
N THR A 168 -2.83 -19.13 21.12
CA THR A 168 -2.56 -20.06 22.24
C THR A 168 -3.71 -20.13 23.26
N SER A 169 -4.59 -19.13 23.29
CA SER A 169 -5.75 -19.10 24.19
C SER A 169 -6.88 -20.00 23.70
N ALA A 170 -7.48 -20.76 24.62
CA ALA A 170 -8.62 -21.62 24.34
C ALA A 170 -9.84 -20.84 23.80
N VAL A 171 -10.59 -21.47 22.90
CA VAL A 171 -11.85 -20.93 22.38
C VAL A 171 -12.95 -21.16 23.41
N SER A 172 -13.71 -20.12 23.73
CA SER A 172 -14.86 -20.20 24.65
C SER A 172 -16.12 -19.71 23.94
N GLY A 173 -17.04 -20.64 23.62
CA GLY A 173 -18.24 -20.33 22.84
C GLY A 173 -17.89 -19.80 21.45
N SER A 174 -18.35 -18.58 21.14
CA SER A 174 -18.05 -17.89 19.87
C SER A 174 -16.82 -16.97 19.94
N ASN A 175 -16.11 -16.93 21.06
CA ASN A 175 -14.99 -16.01 21.28
C ASN A 175 -13.64 -16.65 20.90
N PHE A 176 -12.98 -16.08 19.89
CA PHE A 176 -11.65 -16.46 19.44
C PHE A 176 -10.67 -15.33 19.77
N ALA A 177 -9.62 -15.66 20.54
CA ALA A 177 -8.56 -14.70 20.80
C ALA A 177 -7.83 -14.30 19.51
N ARG A 178 -7.27 -13.09 19.48
CA ARG A 178 -6.41 -12.65 18.37
C ARG A 178 -5.24 -13.64 18.20
N HIS A 179 -4.87 -13.91 16.95
CA HIS A 179 -3.74 -14.76 16.63
C HIS A 179 -2.43 -14.21 17.23
N ALA A 180 -1.59 -15.12 17.69
CA ALA A 180 -0.26 -14.84 18.22
C ALA A 180 0.83 -14.92 17.15
N ALA A 181 0.54 -15.64 16.06
CA ALA A 181 1.37 -15.69 14.86
C ALA A 181 0.48 -15.85 13.63
N GLU A 182 0.92 -15.27 12.53
CA GLU A 182 0.24 -15.28 11.25
C GLU A 182 1.25 -15.24 10.10
N GLY A 183 0.78 -15.61 8.91
CA GLY A 183 1.54 -15.43 7.69
C GLY A 183 0.77 -15.91 6.48
N SER A 184 1.48 -16.04 5.37
CA SER A 184 0.96 -16.59 4.12
C SER A 184 1.88 -17.66 3.57
N PHE A 185 1.30 -18.54 2.77
CA PHE A 185 1.98 -19.62 2.06
C PHE A 185 1.24 -19.89 0.76
N SER A 186 1.89 -20.56 -0.18
CA SER A 186 1.24 -20.97 -1.44
C SER A 186 1.05 -22.49 -1.43
N TYR A 187 -0.06 -22.97 -1.96
CA TYR A 187 -0.34 -24.40 -2.01
C TYR A 187 -1.16 -24.75 -3.25
N ASN A 188 -0.83 -25.85 -3.94
CA ASN A 188 -1.73 -26.45 -4.94
C ASN A 188 -2.37 -27.71 -4.33
N ALA A 189 -3.61 -27.60 -3.88
CA ALA A 189 -4.31 -28.70 -3.21
C ALA A 189 -4.86 -29.75 -4.17
N LEU A 190 -4.90 -29.46 -5.48
CA LEU A 190 -5.47 -30.31 -6.52
C LEU A 190 -4.42 -30.90 -7.48
N SER A 191 -3.13 -30.71 -7.20
CA SER A 191 -2.09 -31.35 -8.00
C SER A 191 -2.22 -32.87 -7.92
N VAL A 192 -2.22 -33.55 -9.06
CA VAL A 192 -2.30 -35.02 -9.08
C VAL A 192 -0.95 -35.59 -8.72
N THR A 193 -0.87 -36.29 -7.58
CA THR A 193 0.30 -37.11 -7.24
C THR A 193 0.04 -38.51 -7.74
N GLU A 194 0.30 -38.76 -9.02
CA GLU A 194 0.27 -40.13 -9.56
C GLU A 194 1.53 -40.87 -9.12
N GLY A 195 1.32 -42.04 -8.52
CA GLY A 195 2.38 -43.01 -8.29
C GLY A 195 3.07 -43.36 -9.61
N SER A 196 4.38 -43.53 -9.51
CA SER A 196 5.31 -44.10 -10.49
C SER A 196 4.71 -44.65 -11.79
N ASP A 197 5.23 -44.10 -12.89
CA ASP A 197 5.20 -44.60 -14.28
C ASP A 197 4.09 -44.10 -15.21
N ALA A 198 4.24 -42.84 -15.66
CA ALA A 198 3.92 -42.45 -17.05
C ALA A 198 4.59 -41.11 -17.42
N LYS A 199 5.44 -41.17 -18.44
CA LYS A 199 6.12 -40.02 -19.08
C LYS A 199 5.11 -39.23 -19.92
N ALA A 200 4.84 -37.97 -19.58
CA ALA A 200 4.36 -36.94 -20.53
C ALA A 200 4.69 -35.50 -20.08
N ALA A 201 5.05 -34.69 -21.08
CA ALA A 201 5.48 -33.28 -21.13
C ALA A 201 4.74 -32.28 -20.22
N GLY A 202 5.34 -31.18 -19.72
CA GLY A 202 6.61 -30.55 -20.10
C GLY A 202 7.20 -29.69 -18.96
N ASP A 203 8.46 -29.95 -18.66
CA ASP A 203 9.27 -29.15 -17.75
C ASP A 203 9.57 -27.78 -18.39
N SER A 204 9.20 -26.70 -17.69
CA SER A 204 9.31 -25.30 -18.15
C SER A 204 10.51 -24.57 -17.55
N SER A 205 11.50 -25.31 -17.06
CA SER A 205 12.74 -24.78 -16.50
C SER A 205 13.94 -25.62 -16.95
N VAL A 206 15.11 -25.00 -16.99
CA VAL A 206 16.38 -25.66 -17.34
C VAL A 206 17.20 -25.76 -16.07
N THR A 207 17.38 -26.99 -15.59
CA THR A 207 18.22 -27.31 -14.43
C THR A 207 19.58 -27.81 -14.92
N GLY A 208 20.66 -27.31 -14.34
CA GLY A 208 21.98 -27.79 -14.71
C GLY A 208 23.13 -27.15 -13.93
N SER A 209 24.19 -27.94 -13.78
CA SER A 209 25.52 -27.46 -13.42
C SER A 209 26.40 -27.61 -14.65
N ALA A 210 27.13 -26.56 -15.03
CA ALA A 210 27.96 -26.61 -16.22
C ALA A 210 29.12 -27.61 -16.05
N THR A 211 29.08 -28.74 -16.76
CA THR A 211 30.20 -29.67 -16.88
C THR A 211 31.11 -29.20 -18.02
N GLY A 212 32.02 -28.27 -17.70
CA GLY A 212 33.17 -27.92 -18.55
C GLY A 212 32.85 -27.27 -19.90
N SER A 213 32.79 -25.93 -19.93
CA SER A 213 33.10 -25.17 -21.15
C SER A 213 33.80 -23.87 -20.77
N THR A 214 35.11 -23.82 -21.02
CA THR A 214 35.94 -22.61 -20.85
C THR A 214 35.56 -21.48 -21.81
N ALA A 215 34.80 -21.78 -22.88
CA ALA A 215 34.42 -20.81 -23.92
C ALA A 215 33.34 -19.81 -23.48
N ALA A 216 32.41 -20.19 -22.60
CA ALA A 216 31.35 -19.29 -22.12
C ALA A 216 31.79 -18.38 -20.96
N ALA A 217 32.79 -18.80 -20.19
CA ALA A 217 33.47 -17.89 -19.26
C ALA A 217 34.37 -16.89 -20.02
N ALA A 218 34.92 -17.30 -21.18
CA ALA A 218 35.71 -16.45 -22.05
C ALA A 218 34.88 -15.41 -22.84
N SER A 219 33.62 -15.71 -23.19
CA SER A 219 32.74 -14.78 -23.94
C SER A 219 32.39 -13.49 -23.19
N LEU A 220 32.39 -13.52 -21.86
CA LEU A 220 32.08 -12.39 -20.99
C LEU A 220 33.30 -11.85 -20.23
N SER A 221 34.48 -12.42 -20.47
CA SER A 221 35.74 -11.99 -19.83
C SER A 221 36.11 -10.58 -20.30
N GLY A 222 36.11 -9.62 -19.37
CA GLY A 222 36.45 -8.21 -19.65
C GLY A 222 35.27 -7.35 -20.10
N MET A 223 34.04 -7.88 -20.12
CA MET A 223 32.85 -7.08 -20.40
C MET A 223 32.43 -6.21 -19.20
N PRO A 224 31.95 -4.98 -19.43
CA PRO A 224 31.33 -4.12 -18.41
C PRO A 224 30.24 -4.84 -17.61
N VAL A 225 30.44 -4.92 -16.30
CA VAL A 225 29.47 -5.46 -15.34
C VAL A 225 28.64 -4.30 -14.80
N VAL A 226 27.32 -4.40 -14.94
CA VAL A 226 26.37 -3.45 -14.34
C VAL A 226 25.82 -4.06 -13.07
N CYS A 227 25.99 -3.39 -11.93
CA CYS A 227 25.43 -3.79 -10.65
C CYS A 227 24.25 -2.88 -10.30
N PRO A 228 23.02 -3.20 -10.74
CA PRO A 228 21.86 -2.38 -10.41
C PRO A 228 21.48 -2.42 -8.92
N SER A 229 21.99 -3.40 -8.16
CA SER A 229 22.00 -3.38 -6.70
C SER A 229 23.23 -4.08 -6.13
N SER A 230 23.41 -3.99 -4.82
CA SER A 230 24.43 -4.78 -4.11
C SER A 230 24.15 -6.30 -4.09
N LYS A 231 22.96 -6.73 -4.53
CA LYS A 231 22.52 -8.14 -4.51
C LYS A 231 22.62 -8.82 -5.86
N VAL A 232 22.63 -8.07 -6.96
CA VAL A 232 22.70 -8.62 -8.31
C VAL A 232 23.53 -7.72 -9.22
N CYS A 233 24.42 -8.34 -9.98
CA CYS A 233 25.17 -7.73 -11.07
C CYS A 233 24.97 -8.55 -12.34
N VAL A 234 24.98 -7.86 -13.47
CA VAL A 234 24.64 -8.41 -14.78
C VAL A 234 25.73 -8.01 -15.78
N ALA A 235 26.12 -8.96 -16.63
CA ALA A 235 26.89 -8.68 -17.84
C ALA A 235 26.27 -9.46 -19.00
N MET A 236 26.21 -8.85 -20.18
CA MET A 236 25.60 -9.46 -21.36
C MET A 236 26.48 -9.23 -22.57
N GLY A 237 26.60 -10.24 -23.42
CA GLY A 237 27.48 -10.17 -24.58
C GLY A 237 27.10 -11.15 -25.68
N ILE A 238 27.22 -10.71 -26.93
CA ILE A 238 27.10 -11.58 -28.09
C ILE A 238 28.18 -12.67 -28.03
N VAL A 239 27.78 -13.92 -28.31
CA VAL A 239 28.70 -15.06 -28.26
C VAL A 239 29.76 -14.91 -29.37
N PRO A 240 31.07 -14.92 -29.03
CA PRO A 240 32.13 -14.84 -30.03
C PRO A 240 32.01 -15.95 -31.08
N GLY A 241 32.04 -15.57 -32.36
CA GLY A 241 31.90 -16.51 -33.48
C GLY A 241 30.48 -17.02 -33.74
N ASN A 242 29.48 -16.64 -32.93
CA ASN A 242 28.07 -16.99 -33.18
C ASN A 242 27.13 -15.85 -32.75
N THR A 243 26.85 -14.94 -33.67
CA THR A 243 26.01 -13.75 -33.44
C THR A 243 24.52 -14.05 -33.25
N SER A 244 24.10 -15.31 -33.36
CA SER A 244 22.70 -15.72 -33.12
C SER A 244 22.37 -15.85 -31.64
N TYR A 245 23.39 -15.85 -30.77
CA TYR A 245 23.24 -16.05 -29.34
C TYR A 245 23.89 -14.94 -28.53
N VAL A 246 23.34 -14.75 -27.34
CA VAL A 246 23.85 -13.85 -26.30
C VAL A 246 24.01 -14.65 -25.01
N ASP A 247 25.14 -14.46 -24.36
CA ASP A 247 25.40 -14.97 -23.02
C ASP A 247 25.02 -13.87 -22.01
N VAL A 248 24.23 -14.25 -21.01
CA VAL A 248 23.82 -13.39 -19.90
C VAL A 248 24.42 -13.97 -18.62
N LEU A 249 25.38 -13.25 -18.04
CA LEU A 249 25.92 -13.55 -16.72
C LEU A 249 25.09 -12.84 -15.65
N LEU A 250 24.62 -13.63 -14.69
CA LEU A 250 24.03 -13.17 -13.45
C LEU A 250 24.99 -13.51 -12.31
N ASN A 251 25.42 -12.48 -11.58
CA ASN A 251 26.23 -12.60 -10.37
C ASN A 251 25.42 -12.12 -9.18
N THR A 252 25.33 -12.92 -8.12
CA THR A 252 24.53 -12.59 -6.95
C THR A 252 25.22 -12.92 -5.63
N THR A 253 24.90 -12.14 -4.60
CA THR A 253 25.34 -12.36 -3.22
C THR A 253 24.29 -13.11 -2.38
N ILE A 254 23.09 -13.36 -2.92
CA ILE A 254 22.03 -14.07 -2.20
C ILE A 254 22.32 -15.57 -2.18
N SER A 255 22.06 -16.20 -1.03
CA SER A 255 22.22 -17.65 -0.84
C SER A 255 20.90 -18.42 -0.97
N SER A 256 19.76 -17.74 -0.83
CA SER A 256 18.41 -18.30 -0.99
C SER A 256 17.50 -17.28 -1.65
N GLY A 257 16.71 -17.74 -2.62
CA GLY A 257 15.76 -16.91 -3.35
C GLY A 257 15.95 -17.01 -4.85
N TRP A 258 15.55 -15.96 -5.54
CA TRP A 258 15.65 -15.88 -6.98
C TRP A 258 16.10 -14.48 -7.41
N ILE A 259 16.76 -14.44 -8.55
CA ILE A 259 17.10 -13.21 -9.27
C ILE A 259 16.42 -13.25 -10.63
N GLY A 260 15.89 -12.11 -11.07
CA GLY A 260 15.22 -11.95 -12.34
C GLY A 260 15.75 -10.73 -13.06
N ILE A 261 16.00 -10.89 -14.36
CA ILE A 261 16.21 -9.77 -15.27
C ILE A 261 15.21 -9.90 -16.41
N GLY A 262 14.74 -8.80 -16.98
CA GLY A 262 13.86 -8.87 -18.14
C GLY A 262 14.02 -7.69 -19.06
N ILE A 263 13.78 -7.90 -20.36
CA ILE A 263 13.73 -6.82 -21.34
C ILE A 263 12.40 -6.08 -21.15
N GLY A 264 12.47 -4.77 -20.93
CA GLY A 264 11.31 -3.92 -20.69
C GLY A 264 11.57 -2.84 -19.64
N SER A 265 10.62 -1.93 -19.48
CA SER A 265 10.67 -0.83 -18.49
C SER A 265 9.82 -1.09 -17.24
N SER A 266 8.95 -2.10 -17.27
CA SER A 266 8.10 -2.52 -16.14
C SER A 266 7.84 -4.02 -16.19
N MET A 267 7.33 -4.61 -15.11
CA MET A 267 6.89 -6.01 -15.14
C MET A 267 5.74 -6.26 -16.12
N ARG A 268 4.92 -5.25 -16.43
CA ARG A 268 3.83 -5.40 -17.39
C ARG A 268 4.43 -5.48 -18.80
N SER A 269 4.36 -6.65 -19.42
CA SER A 269 4.91 -6.98 -20.75
C SER A 269 6.44 -7.19 -20.81
N ALA A 270 7.07 -7.66 -19.73
CA ALA A 270 8.49 -8.02 -19.76
C ALA A 270 8.73 -9.48 -20.16
N ASP A 271 9.80 -9.70 -20.93
CA ASP A 271 10.40 -11.02 -21.19
C ASP A 271 11.53 -11.25 -20.19
N ILE A 272 11.31 -12.16 -19.24
CA ILE A 272 12.08 -12.27 -18.01
C ILE A 272 12.88 -13.58 -18.02
N LEU A 273 14.18 -13.46 -17.79
CA LEU A 273 15.03 -14.56 -17.38
C LEU A 273 15.11 -14.58 -15.85
N MET A 274 14.57 -15.65 -15.25
CA MET A 274 14.66 -15.89 -13.81
C MET A 274 15.65 -17.01 -13.51
N ALA A 275 16.38 -16.88 -12.42
CA ALA A 275 17.34 -17.86 -11.94
C ALA A 275 17.21 -18.05 -10.42
N TRP A 276 17.21 -19.30 -9.97
CA TRP A 276 17.21 -19.68 -8.56
C TRP A 276 18.00 -20.96 -8.35
N ARG A 277 18.02 -21.46 -7.12
CA ARG A 277 18.71 -22.70 -6.78
C ARG A 277 17.77 -23.72 -6.18
N GLU A 278 17.87 -24.94 -6.67
CA GLU A 278 17.25 -26.13 -6.09
C GLU A 278 18.35 -27.16 -5.86
N ASN A 279 18.45 -27.72 -4.65
CA ASN A 279 19.47 -28.71 -4.29
C ASN A 279 20.91 -28.28 -4.65
N ASN A 280 21.24 -27.00 -4.43
CA ASN A 280 22.51 -26.36 -4.79
C ASN A 280 22.84 -26.32 -6.31
N GLN A 281 21.89 -26.65 -7.17
CA GLN A 281 22.02 -26.50 -8.62
C GLN A 281 21.24 -25.29 -9.10
N TRP A 282 21.76 -24.64 -10.14
CA TRP A 282 21.05 -23.54 -10.78
C TRP A 282 19.89 -24.06 -11.60
N VAL A 283 18.74 -23.42 -11.41
CA VAL A 283 17.55 -23.58 -12.23
C VAL A 283 17.27 -22.23 -12.88
N VAL A 284 17.09 -22.23 -14.19
CA VAL A 284 16.78 -21.02 -14.96
C VAL A 284 15.49 -21.21 -15.74
N SER A 285 14.69 -20.16 -15.83
CA SER A 285 13.42 -20.19 -16.56
C SER A 285 13.17 -18.85 -17.21
N ARG A 286 12.85 -18.90 -18.51
CA ARG A 286 12.30 -17.77 -19.24
C ARG A 286 10.80 -17.69 -18.98
N ARG A 287 10.31 -16.49 -18.69
CA ARG A 287 8.94 -16.24 -18.28
C ARG A 287 8.43 -14.96 -18.90
N HIS A 288 7.13 -14.89 -19.15
CA HIS A 288 6.47 -13.69 -19.65
C HIS A 288 5.56 -13.11 -18.57
N SER A 289 5.71 -11.80 -18.34
CA SER A 289 4.91 -11.09 -17.37
C SER A 289 3.89 -10.20 -18.05
N THR A 290 2.61 -10.35 -17.68
CA THR A 290 1.49 -9.55 -18.20
C THR A 290 0.98 -8.53 -17.18
N GLY A 291 1.54 -8.53 -15.97
CA GLY A 291 1.10 -7.71 -14.83
C GLY A 291 2.11 -7.71 -13.68
N HIS A 292 1.61 -7.67 -12.44
CA HIS A 292 2.43 -7.70 -11.21
C HIS A 292 2.28 -9.04 -10.46
N GLU A 293 1.84 -10.08 -11.15
CA GLU A 293 1.72 -11.43 -10.63
C GLU A 293 2.97 -12.25 -10.96
N THR A 294 3.09 -13.45 -10.38
CA THR A 294 4.18 -14.38 -10.74
C THR A 294 4.15 -14.65 -12.26
N PRO A 295 5.23 -14.32 -12.99
CA PRO A 295 5.27 -14.50 -14.45
C PRO A 295 5.09 -15.97 -14.84
N ALA A 296 4.27 -16.22 -15.85
CA ALA A 296 4.06 -17.57 -16.37
C ALA A 296 5.30 -18.03 -17.16
N PRO A 297 5.73 -19.30 -17.06
CA PRO A 297 6.81 -19.83 -17.90
C PRO A 297 6.52 -19.66 -19.39
N ALA A 298 7.54 -19.28 -20.15
CA ALA A 298 7.45 -19.24 -21.60
C ALA A 298 7.20 -20.67 -22.14
N THR A 299 6.33 -20.78 -23.15
CA THR A 299 5.98 -22.05 -23.80
C THR A 299 7.18 -22.76 -24.40
N THR A 300 8.17 -21.98 -24.85
CA THR A 300 9.47 -22.48 -25.33
C THR A 300 10.55 -21.83 -24.49
N GLN A 301 11.38 -22.61 -23.79
CA GLN A 301 12.43 -22.08 -22.92
C GLN A 301 13.66 -21.59 -23.68
N ALA A 302 14.05 -22.22 -24.81
CA ALA A 302 15.21 -21.88 -25.67
C ALA A 302 16.37 -21.14 -24.96
N ILE A 303 16.80 -21.69 -23.82
CA ILE A 303 17.90 -21.18 -22.99
C ILE A 303 18.78 -22.35 -22.57
N GLN A 304 20.05 -22.07 -22.28
CA GLN A 304 21.00 -23.08 -21.80
C GLN A 304 21.90 -22.49 -20.72
N ILE A 305 22.13 -23.23 -19.64
CA ILE A 305 23.18 -22.91 -18.67
C ILE A 305 24.52 -23.33 -19.28
N VAL A 306 25.41 -22.37 -19.53
CA VAL A 306 26.71 -22.61 -20.19
C VAL A 306 27.90 -22.53 -19.23
N ALA A 307 27.75 -21.83 -18.11
CA ALA A 307 28.72 -21.79 -17.02
C ALA A 307 27.99 -21.50 -15.69
N SER A 308 28.46 -22.06 -14.58
CA SER A 308 27.93 -21.70 -13.26
C SER A 308 28.92 -21.95 -12.13
N THR A 309 28.78 -21.18 -11.05
CA THR A 309 29.50 -21.33 -9.78
C THR A 309 28.51 -21.22 -8.62
N ALA A 310 29.00 -21.21 -7.37
CA ALA A 310 28.18 -20.95 -6.20
C ALA A 310 27.66 -19.50 -6.07
N SER A 311 28.02 -18.55 -6.93
CA SER A 311 27.51 -17.17 -6.92
C SER A 311 27.15 -16.63 -8.31
N THR A 312 27.51 -17.37 -9.37
CA THR A 312 27.27 -16.94 -10.75
C THR A 312 26.57 -18.01 -11.58
N VAL A 313 25.76 -17.57 -12.53
CA VAL A 313 25.20 -18.41 -13.60
C VAL A 313 25.25 -17.63 -14.92
N THR A 314 25.77 -18.28 -15.95
CA THR A 314 25.77 -17.75 -17.33
C THR A 314 24.76 -18.53 -18.15
N VAL A 315 23.77 -17.81 -18.67
CA VAL A 315 22.69 -18.36 -19.48
C VAL A 315 22.83 -17.88 -20.92
N ARG A 316 22.90 -18.83 -21.84
CA ARG A 316 22.84 -18.57 -23.28
C ARG A 316 21.41 -18.56 -23.75
N ARG A 317 21.03 -17.55 -24.52
CA ARG A 317 19.73 -17.47 -25.21
C ARG A 317 19.88 -16.95 -26.64
N PRO A 318 18.94 -17.26 -27.56
CA PRO A 318 18.90 -16.62 -28.86
C PRO A 318 18.73 -15.10 -28.75
N VAL A 319 19.38 -14.38 -29.65
CA VAL A 319 19.24 -12.93 -29.82
C VAL A 319 17.82 -12.58 -30.26
N THR A 320 17.30 -13.32 -31.23
CA THR A 320 15.95 -13.15 -31.77
C THR A 320 15.03 -14.23 -31.24
N LEU A 321 13.91 -13.84 -30.66
CA LEU A 321 12.82 -14.71 -30.25
C LEU A 321 11.50 -14.16 -30.80
N THR A 322 10.74 -15.01 -31.48
CA THR A 322 9.45 -14.66 -32.12
C THR A 322 8.39 -15.74 -31.92
N ALA A 323 8.64 -16.70 -31.02
CA ALA A 323 7.79 -17.88 -30.84
C ALA A 323 6.48 -17.54 -30.11
N SER A 324 6.44 -16.42 -29.38
CA SER A 324 5.27 -15.92 -28.67
C SER A 324 5.19 -14.40 -28.71
N SER A 325 3.98 -13.84 -28.56
CA SER A 325 3.74 -12.39 -28.55
C SER A 325 4.43 -11.63 -27.41
N GLY A 326 4.93 -12.36 -26.41
CA GLY A 326 5.64 -11.83 -25.26
C GLY A 326 7.17 -11.90 -25.35
N ASP A 327 7.72 -12.55 -26.37
CA ASP A 327 9.15 -12.66 -26.58
C ASP A 327 9.73 -11.31 -26.99
N GLN A 328 10.86 -10.92 -26.39
CA GLN A 328 11.59 -9.70 -26.73
C GLN A 328 12.98 -10.06 -27.23
N SER A 329 13.40 -9.42 -28.32
CA SER A 329 14.72 -9.66 -28.92
C SER A 329 15.74 -8.66 -28.41
N PHE A 330 17.01 -9.07 -28.38
CA PHE A 330 18.11 -8.13 -28.18
C PHE A 330 18.29 -7.28 -29.44
N THR A 331 18.54 -5.99 -29.26
CA THR A 331 18.81 -5.04 -30.36
C THR A 331 20.19 -4.45 -30.21
N ASN A 332 20.80 -4.05 -31.33
CA ASN A 332 22.09 -3.34 -31.31
C ASN A 332 21.89 -1.87 -30.95
N SER A 333 21.30 -1.64 -29.78
CA SER A 333 21.03 -0.33 -29.19
C SER A 333 20.93 -0.49 -27.67
N SER A 334 20.99 0.62 -26.93
CA SER A 334 20.74 0.60 -25.49
C SER A 334 19.29 0.21 -25.23
N GLN A 335 19.08 -0.91 -24.54
CA GLN A 335 17.76 -1.40 -24.13
C GLN A 335 17.58 -1.23 -22.63
N THR A 336 16.35 -0.91 -22.22
CA THR A 336 15.98 -0.91 -20.79
C THR A 336 15.67 -2.33 -20.36
N PHE A 337 16.23 -2.70 -19.21
CA PHE A 337 15.96 -3.94 -18.53
C PHE A 337 15.33 -3.65 -17.17
N ILE A 338 14.39 -4.48 -16.76
CA ILE A 338 13.98 -4.59 -15.36
C ILE A 338 14.87 -5.61 -14.64
N TRP A 339 15.05 -5.42 -13.34
CA TRP A 339 15.66 -6.41 -12.47
C TRP A 339 14.84 -6.55 -11.19
N ALA A 340 14.88 -7.73 -10.59
CA ALA A 340 14.24 -8.01 -9.32
C ALA A 340 15.00 -9.10 -8.54
N VAL A 341 14.98 -9.01 -7.21
CA VAL A 341 15.59 -9.96 -6.30
C VAL A 341 14.61 -10.29 -5.17
N ALA A 342 14.34 -11.59 -5.00
CA ALA A 342 13.79 -12.13 -3.77
C ALA A 342 14.95 -12.75 -2.97
N ASP A 343 15.19 -12.25 -1.77
CA ASP A 343 16.31 -12.66 -0.90
C ASP A 343 15.76 -13.24 0.41
N GLY A 344 16.31 -14.37 0.85
CA GLY A 344 15.93 -15.02 2.10
C GLY A 344 14.65 -15.85 2.03
N VAL A 345 14.13 -16.14 0.84
CA VAL A 345 12.97 -17.01 0.61
C VAL A 345 13.42 -18.23 -0.21
N SER A 346 12.94 -19.44 0.07
CA SER A 346 13.24 -20.58 -0.80
C SER A 346 12.44 -20.47 -2.09
N ALA A 347 13.13 -20.49 -3.23
CA ALA A 347 12.51 -20.41 -4.54
C ALA A 347 12.45 -21.80 -5.19
N SER A 348 11.33 -22.11 -5.83
CA SER A 348 11.18 -23.28 -6.69
C SER A 348 10.34 -22.96 -7.92
N ALA A 349 10.31 -23.86 -8.90
CA ALA A 349 9.52 -23.67 -10.13
C ALA A 349 8.05 -23.29 -9.88
N GLY A 350 7.44 -23.83 -8.80
CA GLY A 350 6.06 -23.55 -8.37
C GLY A 350 5.91 -22.54 -7.24
N ASN A 351 7.02 -22.01 -6.68
CA ASN A 351 7.01 -21.03 -5.61
C ASN A 351 8.12 -20.00 -5.80
N LEU A 352 7.80 -18.93 -6.52
CA LEU A 352 8.68 -17.77 -6.66
C LEU A 352 8.12 -16.67 -5.74
N GLY A 353 8.69 -16.56 -4.53
CA GLY A 353 8.29 -15.55 -3.55
C GLY A 353 8.38 -14.11 -4.09
N MET A 354 7.68 -13.17 -3.49
CA MET A 354 7.69 -11.77 -3.95
C MET A 354 9.08 -11.14 -3.79
N HIS A 355 9.53 -10.38 -4.80
CA HIS A 355 10.76 -9.60 -4.71
C HIS A 355 10.57 -8.39 -3.79
N ARG A 356 11.67 -7.94 -3.16
CA ARG A 356 11.69 -6.73 -2.30
C ARG A 356 12.73 -5.70 -2.75
N SER A 357 13.39 -5.98 -3.85
CA SER A 357 14.43 -5.15 -4.43
C SER A 357 14.30 -5.28 -5.93
N GLU A 358 13.95 -4.18 -6.57
CA GLU A 358 13.70 -4.12 -8.00
C GLU A 358 14.07 -2.75 -8.55
N GLY A 359 14.14 -2.68 -9.87
CA GLY A 359 14.35 -1.43 -10.58
C GLY A 359 14.62 -1.68 -12.04
N THR A 360 15.28 -0.72 -12.66
CA THR A 360 15.70 -0.81 -14.06
C THR A 360 17.21 -0.62 -14.19
N PHE A 361 17.75 -0.97 -15.36
CA PHE A 361 19.07 -0.58 -15.83
C PHE A 361 19.07 -0.53 -17.36
N THR A 362 20.08 0.09 -17.97
CA THR A 362 20.22 0.12 -19.43
C THR A 362 21.47 -0.64 -19.86
N TYR A 363 21.35 -1.42 -20.92
CA TYR A 363 22.44 -2.24 -21.44
C TYR A 363 22.29 -2.44 -22.95
N ASN A 364 23.41 -2.44 -23.68
CA ASN A 364 23.50 -2.88 -25.06
C ASN A 364 24.35 -4.15 -25.12
N ALA A 365 23.72 -5.29 -25.36
CA ALA A 365 24.39 -6.59 -25.38
C ALA A 365 25.33 -6.79 -26.58
N TYR A 366 25.19 -5.99 -27.65
CA TYR A 366 26.04 -6.04 -28.84
C TYR A 366 27.36 -5.30 -28.64
N SER A 367 27.30 -4.10 -28.05
CA SER A 367 28.50 -3.32 -27.72
C SER A 367 29.07 -3.67 -26.35
N ALA A 368 28.41 -4.55 -25.59
CA ALA A 368 28.71 -4.87 -24.20
C ALA A 368 28.88 -3.60 -23.34
N ASP A 369 28.00 -2.62 -23.52
CA ASP A 369 28.05 -1.36 -22.77
C ASP A 369 26.78 -1.21 -21.94
N GLY A 370 26.91 -0.74 -20.72
CA GLY A 370 25.80 -0.67 -19.78
C GLY A 370 26.03 0.34 -18.69
N THR A 371 24.93 0.99 -18.30
CA THR A 371 24.89 1.94 -17.21
C THR A 371 23.84 1.47 -16.21
N ALA A 372 24.21 1.44 -14.92
CA ALA A 372 23.22 1.24 -13.87
C ALA A 372 22.20 2.39 -13.94
N ALA A 373 20.90 2.09 -14.01
CA ALA A 373 19.92 3.16 -14.03
C ALA A 373 19.75 3.78 -12.64
N SER A 374 19.37 5.05 -12.66
CA SER A 374 18.96 5.87 -11.53
C SER A 374 17.73 5.30 -10.82
N THR A 375 17.50 5.72 -9.57
CA THR A 375 16.31 5.41 -8.77
C THR A 375 15.06 5.38 -9.64
N SER A 376 14.28 4.29 -9.59
CA SER A 376 13.14 4.12 -10.49
C SER A 376 12.24 5.36 -10.43
N GLN A 377 11.89 5.90 -11.59
CA GLN A 377 11.02 7.08 -11.71
C GLN A 377 9.71 6.84 -10.95
N ARG A 378 9.21 5.60 -10.99
CA ARG A 378 8.05 5.14 -10.23
C ARG A 378 8.22 5.24 -8.72
N SER A 379 9.33 4.75 -8.17
CA SER A 379 9.63 4.86 -6.73
C SER A 379 9.68 6.33 -6.28
N THR A 380 10.22 7.20 -7.15
CA THR A 380 10.24 8.65 -6.91
C THR A 380 8.84 9.24 -6.92
N MET A 381 8.00 8.88 -7.89
CA MET A 381 6.60 9.34 -7.96
C MET A 381 5.78 8.89 -6.75
N ILE A 382 5.95 7.65 -6.29
CA ILE A 382 5.29 7.14 -5.08
C ILE A 382 5.71 7.94 -3.84
N ALA A 383 7.01 8.23 -3.70
CA ALA A 383 7.51 9.05 -2.61
C ALA A 383 6.94 10.48 -2.66
N VAL A 384 6.93 11.11 -3.84
CA VAL A 384 6.36 12.45 -4.04
C VAL A 384 4.87 12.47 -3.68
N HIS A 385 4.09 11.48 -4.13
CA HIS A 385 2.68 11.37 -3.75
C HIS A 385 2.50 11.31 -2.23
N GLY A 386 3.24 10.42 -1.55
CA GLY A 386 3.14 10.26 -0.10
C GLY A 386 3.40 11.57 0.65
N ILE A 387 4.45 12.31 0.24
CA ILE A 387 4.80 13.60 0.85
C ILE A 387 3.68 14.63 0.63
N LEU A 388 3.20 14.77 -0.61
CA LEU A 388 2.13 15.72 -0.95
C LEU A 388 0.84 15.43 -0.16
N MET A 389 0.43 14.16 -0.08
CA MET A 389 -0.76 13.75 0.65
C MET A 389 -0.61 13.96 2.15
N ALA A 390 0.56 13.68 2.72
CA ALA A 390 0.80 13.88 4.13
C ALA A 390 0.79 15.37 4.51
N VAL A 391 1.41 16.26 3.70
CA VAL A 391 1.32 17.72 3.92
C VAL A 391 -0.12 18.22 3.81
N ALA A 392 -0.86 17.79 2.77
CA ALA A 392 -2.24 18.23 2.55
C ALA A 392 -3.18 17.78 3.68
N TRP A 393 -3.15 16.49 4.02
CA TRP A 393 -4.17 15.86 4.87
C TRP A 393 -3.75 15.68 6.32
N SER A 394 -2.46 15.62 6.64
CA SER A 394 -1.98 15.50 8.03
C SER A 394 -1.62 16.86 8.65
N PHE A 395 -1.57 17.95 7.86
CA PHE A 395 -1.21 19.27 8.35
C PHE A 395 -2.14 20.39 7.85
N LEU A 396 -2.18 20.67 6.54
CA LEU A 396 -2.92 21.83 6.00
C LEU A 396 -4.42 21.76 6.29
N SER A 397 -5.01 20.56 6.16
CA SER A 397 -6.43 20.29 6.48
C SER A 397 -6.78 20.72 7.91
N PHE A 398 -6.01 20.25 8.90
CA PHE A 398 -6.20 20.58 10.31
C PHE A 398 -6.06 22.08 10.56
N MET A 399 -5.04 22.72 9.99
CA MET A 399 -4.81 24.16 10.15
C MET A 399 -5.93 25.01 9.57
N GLY A 400 -6.41 24.66 8.36
CA GLY A 400 -7.52 25.36 7.73
C GLY A 400 -8.81 25.23 8.53
N VAL A 401 -9.15 24.02 9.00
CA VAL A 401 -10.36 23.82 9.82
C VAL A 401 -10.21 24.49 11.19
N PHE A 402 -9.03 24.45 11.81
CA PHE A 402 -8.76 25.14 13.07
C PHE A 402 -9.02 26.65 12.96
N ALA A 403 -8.56 27.29 11.87
CA ALA A 403 -8.78 28.70 11.61
C ALA A 403 -10.28 29.04 11.52
N ALA A 404 -11.05 28.26 10.76
CA ALA A 404 -12.49 28.46 10.62
C ALA A 404 -13.29 28.15 11.90
N ARG A 405 -12.76 27.29 12.77
CA ARG A 405 -13.45 26.87 14.00
C ARG A 405 -13.22 27.82 15.18
N PHE A 406 -11.97 28.24 15.38
CA PHE A 406 -11.52 28.86 16.64
C PHE A 406 -10.99 30.29 16.52
N LEU A 407 -10.71 30.77 15.30
CA LEU A 407 -10.06 32.07 15.11
C LEU A 407 -11.01 33.17 14.62
N LYS A 408 -12.31 32.89 14.43
CA LYS A 408 -13.30 33.85 13.93
C LYS A 408 -13.36 35.14 14.76
N ASN A 409 -13.46 35.05 16.08
CA ASN A 409 -13.57 36.24 16.93
C ASN A 409 -12.21 36.91 17.16
N LYS A 410 -11.12 36.14 17.11
CA LYS A 410 -9.77 36.66 17.33
C LYS A 410 -9.23 37.37 16.10
N TRP A 411 -9.57 36.86 14.91
CA TRP A 411 -9.10 37.29 13.59
C TRP A 411 -10.30 37.52 12.64
N PRO A 412 -11.23 38.43 12.97
CA PRO A 412 -12.50 38.58 12.26
C PRO A 412 -12.35 38.91 10.77
N LYS A 413 -11.29 39.63 10.40
CA LYS A 413 -11.02 40.00 9.00
C LYS A 413 -10.12 39.01 8.24
N THR A 414 -9.39 38.14 8.96
CA THR A 414 -8.30 37.33 8.38
C THR A 414 -8.52 35.82 8.50
N TRP A 415 -9.45 35.35 9.33
CA TRP A 415 -9.73 33.92 9.47
C TRP A 415 -10.15 33.29 8.13
N PHE A 416 -11.00 33.98 7.36
CA PHE A 416 -11.53 33.45 6.11
C PHE A 416 -10.49 33.42 4.99
N PRO A 417 -9.71 34.49 4.71
CA PRO A 417 -8.58 34.42 3.79
C PRO A 417 -7.57 33.32 4.15
N VAL A 418 -7.26 33.13 5.43
CA VAL A 418 -6.34 32.08 5.90
C VAL A 418 -6.93 30.68 5.66
N HIS A 419 -8.20 30.46 6.01
CA HIS A 419 -8.90 29.20 5.74
C HIS A 419 -8.90 28.86 4.25
N ARG A 420 -9.28 29.84 3.41
CA ARG A 420 -9.32 29.70 1.96
C ARG A 420 -7.94 29.41 1.36
N ALA A 421 -6.90 30.10 1.82
CA ALA A 421 -5.53 29.87 1.34
C ALA A 421 -5.01 28.47 1.72
N LEU A 422 -5.17 28.06 2.97
CA LEU A 422 -4.69 26.77 3.46
C LEU A 422 -5.43 25.60 2.80
N LEU A 423 -6.76 25.66 2.71
CA LEU A 423 -7.54 24.57 2.10
C LEU A 423 -7.50 24.61 0.58
N GLY A 424 -7.35 25.79 -0.04
CA GLY A 424 -7.06 25.90 -1.47
C GLY A 424 -5.74 25.24 -1.84
N LEU A 425 -4.69 25.44 -1.02
CA LEU A 425 -3.43 24.73 -1.19
C LEU A 425 -3.59 23.21 -0.98
N ALA A 426 -4.34 22.78 0.04
CA ALA A 426 -4.60 21.35 0.25
C ALA A 426 -5.31 20.69 -0.95
N VAL A 427 -6.28 21.38 -1.57
CA VAL A 427 -6.94 20.93 -2.81
C VAL A 427 -5.91 20.81 -3.95
N LEU A 428 -5.07 21.83 -4.17
CA LEU A 428 -4.05 21.81 -5.22
C LEU A 428 -3.06 20.64 -5.04
N LEU A 429 -2.53 20.46 -3.83
CA LEU A 429 -1.60 19.35 -3.53
C LEU A 429 -2.29 17.99 -3.71
N THR A 430 -3.59 17.90 -3.39
CA THR A 430 -4.37 16.67 -3.60
C THR A 430 -4.51 16.36 -5.09
N ILE A 431 -4.81 17.36 -5.94
CA ILE A 431 -4.88 17.19 -7.40
C ILE A 431 -3.53 16.72 -7.95
N ILE A 432 -2.45 17.40 -7.59
CA ILE A 432 -1.09 17.08 -8.08
C ILE A 432 -0.70 15.67 -7.63
N GLY A 433 -0.81 15.36 -6.34
CA GLY A 433 -0.41 14.06 -5.82
C GLY A 433 -1.30 12.92 -6.34
N PHE A 434 -2.59 13.17 -6.60
CA PHE A 434 -3.46 12.19 -7.26
C PHE A 434 -3.01 11.94 -8.71
N ALA A 435 -2.76 13.00 -9.49
CA ALA A 435 -2.28 12.88 -10.87
C ALA A 435 -0.94 12.15 -10.96
N VAL A 436 0.00 12.43 -10.05
CA VAL A 436 1.29 11.74 -9.95
C VAL A 436 1.08 10.23 -9.74
N MET A 437 0.15 9.81 -8.88
CA MET A 437 -0.08 8.37 -8.68
C MET A 437 -0.83 7.69 -9.81
N VAL A 438 -1.74 8.39 -10.47
CA VAL A 438 -2.34 7.87 -11.70
C VAL A 438 -1.25 7.64 -12.74
N ALA A 439 -0.32 8.58 -12.92
CA ALA A 439 0.82 8.42 -13.83
C ALA A 439 1.82 7.34 -13.38
N ALA A 440 1.98 7.13 -12.07
CA ALA A 440 2.89 6.13 -11.53
C ALA A 440 2.32 4.70 -11.51
N THR A 441 1.01 4.54 -11.75
CA THR A 441 0.33 3.24 -11.65
C THR A 441 0.09 2.65 -13.04
N ASP A 442 0.81 1.58 -13.36
CA ASP A 442 0.59 0.81 -14.59
C ASP A 442 -0.50 -0.27 -14.43
N GLY A 443 -1.70 -0.03 -14.95
CA GLY A 443 -2.80 -1.01 -15.06
C GLY A 443 -4.03 -0.73 -14.20
N GLU A 444 -4.44 -1.67 -13.33
CA GLU A 444 -5.64 -1.47 -12.50
C GLU A 444 -5.42 -0.33 -11.51
N HIS A 445 -6.25 0.71 -11.65
CA HIS A 445 -6.25 1.84 -10.75
C HIS A 445 -7.21 1.60 -9.58
N PHE A 446 -6.86 2.19 -8.43
CA PHE A 446 -7.73 2.25 -7.24
C PHE A 446 -8.01 0.91 -6.56
N ASP A 447 -7.12 -0.09 -6.71
CA ASP A 447 -7.26 -1.34 -5.98
C ASP A 447 -6.83 -1.24 -4.50
N GLY A 448 -7.49 -2.05 -3.67
CA GLY A 448 -7.38 -2.07 -2.22
C GLY A 448 -8.10 -0.90 -1.53
N LEU A 449 -8.19 -0.99 -0.20
CA LEU A 449 -8.91 -0.01 0.62
C LEU A 449 -8.36 1.42 0.47
N HIS A 450 -7.03 1.58 0.48
CA HIS A 450 -6.37 2.89 0.33
C HIS A 450 -6.71 3.56 -1.02
N GLY A 451 -6.76 2.78 -2.10
CA GLY A 451 -7.08 3.29 -3.44
C GLY A 451 -8.54 3.74 -3.55
N LYS A 452 -9.48 2.89 -3.11
CA LYS A 452 -10.92 3.18 -3.14
C LYS A 452 -11.29 4.35 -2.23
N LEU A 453 -10.78 4.34 -0.99
CA LEU A 453 -11.01 5.42 -0.03
C LEU A 453 -10.34 6.73 -0.51
N GLY A 454 -9.12 6.66 -1.05
CA GLY A 454 -8.42 7.81 -1.60
C GLY A 454 -9.14 8.46 -2.78
N LEU A 455 -9.77 7.67 -3.65
CA LEU A 455 -10.61 8.19 -4.73
C LEU A 455 -11.84 8.93 -4.17
N ALA A 456 -12.55 8.34 -3.21
CA ALA A 456 -13.70 8.97 -2.57
C ALA A 456 -13.33 10.28 -1.85
N ILE A 457 -12.21 10.31 -1.14
CA ILE A 457 -11.68 11.51 -0.47
C ILE A 457 -11.28 12.58 -1.49
N THR A 458 -10.62 12.20 -2.59
CA THR A 458 -10.26 13.13 -3.66
C THR A 458 -11.51 13.77 -4.27
N ALA A 459 -12.53 12.97 -4.60
CA ALA A 459 -13.80 13.48 -5.12
C ALA A 459 -14.49 14.42 -4.11
N GLY A 460 -14.52 14.03 -2.83
CA GLY A 460 -15.07 14.87 -1.75
C GLY A 460 -14.28 16.17 -1.54
N CYS A 461 -12.95 16.14 -1.70
CA CYS A 461 -12.07 17.31 -1.61
C CYS A 461 -12.34 18.31 -2.74
N LEU A 462 -12.51 17.82 -3.97
CA LEU A 462 -12.88 18.67 -5.11
C LEU A 462 -14.28 19.28 -4.92
N ALA A 463 -15.26 18.48 -4.49
CA ALA A 463 -16.60 18.96 -4.15
C ALA A 463 -16.54 20.02 -3.04
N GLN A 464 -15.69 19.83 -2.02
CA GLN A 464 -15.46 20.83 -0.97
C GLN A 464 -14.90 22.14 -1.48
N GLY A 465 -13.91 22.09 -2.38
CA GLY A 465 -13.35 23.28 -3.02
C GLY A 465 -14.41 24.06 -3.81
N VAL A 466 -15.23 23.36 -4.60
CA VAL A 466 -16.34 23.96 -5.37
C VAL A 466 -17.38 24.55 -4.42
N LEU A 467 -17.84 23.80 -3.42
CA LEU A 467 -18.82 24.29 -2.45
C LEU A 467 -18.31 25.52 -1.69
N GLY A 468 -17.05 25.50 -1.24
CA GLY A 468 -16.44 26.65 -0.56
C GLY A 468 -16.38 27.90 -1.43
N PHE A 469 -16.09 27.76 -2.72
CA PHE A 469 -16.13 28.87 -3.68
C PHE A 469 -17.56 29.40 -3.88
N LEU A 470 -18.54 28.51 -4.03
CA LEU A 470 -19.94 28.90 -4.21
C LEU A 470 -20.51 29.60 -2.97
N ILE A 471 -20.17 29.13 -1.77
CA ILE A 471 -20.56 29.76 -0.49
C ILE A 471 -20.07 31.20 -0.41
N ASP A 472 -18.82 31.46 -0.80
CA ASP A 472 -18.25 32.82 -0.84
C ASP A 472 -19.03 33.72 -1.82
N ARG A 473 -19.44 33.17 -2.98
CA ARG A 473 -20.18 33.91 -4.01
C ARG A 473 -21.64 34.14 -3.67
N TRP A 474 -22.26 33.24 -2.93
CA TRP A 474 -23.65 33.34 -2.48
C TRP A 474 -23.79 33.92 -1.08
N PHE A 475 -22.72 34.51 -0.55
CA PHE A 475 -22.76 35.12 0.76
C PHE A 475 -23.73 36.30 0.78
N ASP A 476 -24.71 36.24 1.68
CA ASP A 476 -25.63 37.33 1.99
C ASP A 476 -25.46 37.73 3.46
N ALA A 477 -25.11 38.99 3.70
CA ALA A 477 -24.94 39.55 5.03
C ALA A 477 -26.27 39.66 5.81
N ASN A 478 -27.41 39.69 5.11
CA ASN A 478 -28.75 39.84 5.69
C ASN A 478 -29.47 38.50 5.91
N ARG A 479 -28.79 37.36 5.67
CA ARG A 479 -29.39 36.03 5.86
C ARG A 479 -29.83 35.81 7.31
N THR A 480 -31.05 35.30 7.51
CA THR A 480 -31.65 35.07 8.83
C THR A 480 -31.35 33.68 9.38
N GLU A 481 -30.96 32.73 8.53
CA GLU A 481 -30.58 31.38 8.90
C GLU A 481 -29.38 30.86 8.10
N VAL A 482 -28.76 29.78 8.59
CA VAL A 482 -27.65 29.11 7.90
C VAL A 482 -28.22 28.25 6.76
N PRO A 483 -27.87 28.53 5.50
CA PRO A 483 -28.36 27.76 4.37
C PRO A 483 -27.93 26.29 4.39
N TRP A 484 -28.66 25.44 3.66
CA TRP A 484 -28.36 24.00 3.61
C TRP A 484 -27.00 23.69 2.97
N TRP A 485 -26.51 24.51 2.03
CA TRP A 485 -25.21 24.33 1.39
C TRP A 485 -24.04 24.62 2.34
N ASP A 486 -24.18 25.56 3.28
CA ASP A 486 -23.20 25.80 4.36
C ASP A 486 -23.13 24.56 5.28
N LYS A 487 -24.30 23.99 5.63
CA LYS A 487 -24.37 22.76 6.43
C LYS A 487 -23.74 21.57 5.69
N LEU A 488 -24.02 21.43 4.39
CA LEU A 488 -23.40 20.41 3.55
C LEU A 488 -21.87 20.54 3.52
N HIS A 489 -21.35 21.76 3.36
CA HIS A 489 -19.92 22.05 3.42
C HIS A 489 -19.32 21.61 4.77
N TRP A 490 -20.01 21.83 5.89
CA TRP A 490 -19.53 21.36 7.20
C TRP A 490 -19.50 19.84 7.32
N TYR A 491 -20.60 19.16 7.01
CA TYR A 491 -20.69 17.70 7.18
C TYR A 491 -19.74 16.95 6.24
N LEU A 492 -19.72 17.32 4.96
CA LEU A 492 -18.77 16.74 4.02
C LEU A 492 -17.33 17.07 4.46
N GLY A 493 -17.09 18.23 5.07
CA GLY A 493 -15.79 18.68 5.55
C GLY A 493 -15.29 17.81 6.71
N TYR A 494 -16.19 17.43 7.62
CA TYR A 494 -15.88 16.47 8.69
C TYR A 494 -15.57 15.09 8.14
N LEU A 495 -16.35 14.60 7.17
CA LEU A 495 -16.13 13.28 6.57
C LEU A 495 -14.76 13.20 5.89
N VAL A 496 -14.42 14.15 5.02
CA VAL A 496 -13.12 14.14 4.33
C VAL A 496 -11.98 14.52 5.27
N GLY A 497 -12.22 15.40 6.25
CA GLY A 497 -11.23 15.81 7.24
C GLY A 497 -10.81 14.69 8.20
N LEU A 498 -11.69 13.71 8.44
CA LEU A 498 -11.35 12.48 9.17
C LEU A 498 -10.82 11.39 8.24
N GLY A 499 -11.43 11.23 7.05
CA GLY A 499 -11.04 10.20 6.09
C GLY A 499 -9.63 10.39 5.53
N GLY A 500 -9.23 11.63 5.22
CA GLY A 500 -7.91 11.98 4.67
C GLY A 500 -6.74 11.46 5.52
N PRO A 501 -6.64 11.86 6.80
CA PRO A 501 -5.60 11.38 7.72
C PRO A 501 -5.56 9.86 7.84
N VAL A 502 -6.73 9.21 7.97
CA VAL A 502 -6.82 7.74 8.03
C VAL A 502 -6.28 7.12 6.74
N ASN A 503 -6.60 7.70 5.59
CA ASN A 503 -6.14 7.19 4.31
C ASN A 503 -4.63 7.38 4.11
N VAL A 504 -4.02 8.43 4.68
CA VAL A 504 -2.56 8.61 4.69
C VAL A 504 -1.88 7.47 5.48
N VAL A 505 -2.43 7.09 6.64
CA VAL A 505 -1.90 5.94 7.42
C VAL A 505 -2.01 4.63 6.62
N LEU A 506 -3.15 4.40 5.95
CA LEU A 506 -3.30 3.23 5.07
C LEU A 506 -2.29 3.23 3.92
N GLY A 507 -1.94 4.40 3.39
CA GLY A 507 -0.90 4.55 2.36
C GLY A 507 0.49 4.17 2.87
N HIS A 508 0.84 4.61 4.08
CA HIS A 508 2.08 4.21 4.75
C HIS A 508 2.18 2.69 4.97
N MET A 509 1.06 2.06 5.34
CA MET A 509 0.96 0.60 5.50
C MET A 509 1.04 -0.15 4.16
N LYS A 510 0.47 0.40 3.09
CA LYS A 510 0.51 -0.22 1.75
C LYS A 510 1.92 -0.22 1.13
N ASN A 511 2.71 0.82 1.40
CA ASN A 511 4.03 1.01 0.77
C ASN A 511 5.20 0.57 1.66
N ASP A 512 4.95 -0.20 2.74
CA ASP A 512 5.96 -0.63 3.72
C ASP A 512 6.94 0.49 4.12
N THR A 513 6.40 1.71 4.26
CA THR A 513 7.23 2.89 4.49
C THR A 513 8.04 2.72 5.77
N ALA A 514 9.25 3.28 5.79
CA ALA A 514 10.11 3.20 6.95
C ALA A 514 9.35 3.62 8.21
N THR A 515 9.30 2.72 9.20
CA THR A 515 8.46 2.88 10.41
C THR A 515 8.60 4.23 11.12
N TRP A 516 9.78 4.86 11.02
CA TRP A 516 10.03 6.18 11.59
C TRP A 516 9.27 7.32 10.87
N LEU A 517 9.06 7.24 9.55
CA LEU A 517 8.28 8.23 8.79
C LEU A 517 6.80 8.16 9.19
N LEU A 518 6.26 6.95 9.30
CA LEU A 518 4.92 6.74 9.84
C LEU A 518 4.81 7.28 11.27
N ALA A 519 5.80 7.00 12.13
CA ALA A 519 5.83 7.49 13.50
C ALA A 519 5.82 9.03 13.56
N VAL A 520 6.60 9.71 12.71
CA VAL A 520 6.61 11.17 12.60
C VAL A 520 5.24 11.69 12.14
N ASN A 521 4.66 11.10 11.10
CA ASN A 521 3.36 11.51 10.58
C ASN A 521 2.24 11.35 11.64
N VAL A 522 2.19 10.21 12.33
CA VAL A 522 1.25 9.96 13.43
C VAL A 522 1.49 10.91 14.60
N ALA A 523 2.75 11.22 14.94
CA ALA A 523 3.06 12.18 16.00
C ALA A 523 2.56 13.60 15.66
N VAL A 524 2.74 14.05 14.42
CA VAL A 524 2.20 15.33 13.94
C VAL A 524 0.68 15.35 14.04
N MET A 525 0.00 14.31 13.56
CA MET A 525 -1.47 14.19 13.71
C MET A 525 -1.90 14.24 15.17
N GLY A 526 -1.20 13.51 16.05
CA GLY A 526 -1.48 13.48 17.49
C GLY A 526 -1.38 14.87 18.13
N VAL A 527 -0.32 15.63 17.83
CA VAL A 527 -0.16 17.01 18.31
C VAL A 527 -1.31 17.90 17.81
N LEU A 528 -1.71 17.77 16.55
CA LEU A 528 -2.79 18.58 15.98
C LEU A 528 -4.16 18.22 16.56
N VAL A 529 -4.42 16.94 16.83
CA VAL A 529 -5.62 16.47 17.53
C VAL A 529 -5.68 17.02 18.95
N ILE A 530 -4.57 17.00 19.69
CA ILE A 530 -4.46 17.60 21.03
C ILE A 530 -4.73 19.11 20.96
N ALA A 531 -4.16 19.81 19.99
CA ALA A 531 -4.42 21.23 19.78
C ALA A 531 -5.91 21.51 19.48
N PHE A 532 -6.55 20.64 18.70
CA PHE A 532 -7.99 20.73 18.39
C PHE A 532 -8.86 20.51 19.63
N ALA A 533 -8.53 19.50 20.45
CA ALA A 533 -9.22 19.21 21.70
C ALA A 533 -9.06 20.37 22.69
N TRP A 534 -7.85 20.91 22.83
CA TRP A 534 -7.61 22.11 23.63
C TRP A 534 -8.42 23.31 23.12
N GLY A 535 -8.43 23.53 21.79
CA GLY A 535 -9.22 24.58 21.16
C GLY A 535 -10.71 24.43 21.46
N GLN A 536 -11.25 23.22 21.42
CA GLN A 536 -12.63 22.97 21.80
C GLN A 536 -12.92 23.28 23.26
N VAL A 537 -12.07 22.82 24.19
CA VAL A 537 -12.29 23.01 25.62
C VAL A 537 -12.14 24.48 26.02
N LYS A 538 -11.22 25.24 25.41
CA LYS A 538 -10.89 26.61 25.84
C LYS A 538 -11.58 27.72 25.05
N ILE A 539 -11.83 27.51 23.77
CA ILE A 539 -12.37 28.54 22.87
C ILE A 539 -13.82 28.21 22.49
N GLY A 540 -14.11 26.93 22.28
CA GLY A 540 -15.40 26.47 21.78
C GLY A 540 -15.65 26.87 20.32
N GLN A 541 -16.85 26.55 19.82
CA GLN A 541 -17.27 26.96 18.48
C GLN A 541 -17.63 28.45 18.46
N GLN A 542 -17.02 29.21 17.56
CA GLN A 542 -17.33 30.63 17.37
C GLN A 542 -18.29 30.84 16.20
N HIS A 543 -19.32 31.67 16.40
CA HIS A 543 -20.29 32.07 15.39
C HIS A 543 -20.16 33.58 15.12
N GLU A 544 -20.22 34.00 13.85
CA GLU A 544 -19.98 35.39 13.44
C GLU A 544 -21.01 36.41 13.95
N HIS A 545 -22.11 35.97 14.57
CA HIS A 545 -23.19 36.83 15.06
C HIS A 545 -23.17 37.09 16.58
N GLN A 546 -22.07 36.76 17.28
CA GLN A 546 -21.90 37.12 18.70
C GLN A 546 -20.83 38.22 18.92
N ALA A 547 -20.83 39.25 18.06
CA ALA A 547 -20.18 40.50 18.42
C ALA A 547 -21.00 41.14 19.56
N MET A 548 -20.44 41.14 20.76
CA MET A 548 -20.97 41.84 21.92
C MET A 548 -21.28 43.30 21.55
N PRO A 549 -22.41 43.89 21.99
CA PRO A 549 -22.59 45.33 21.91
C PRO A 549 -21.44 45.95 22.68
N LEU A 550 -20.69 46.85 22.03
CA LEU A 550 -19.79 47.73 22.75
C LEU A 550 -20.68 48.54 23.70
N VAL A 551 -20.66 48.18 24.97
CA VAL A 551 -21.19 49.01 26.04
C VAL A 551 -20.31 50.25 26.06
N ASP A 552 -20.77 51.33 25.43
CA ASP A 552 -20.23 52.66 25.62
C ASP A 552 -20.44 53.06 27.08
N LYS A 553 -19.43 52.77 27.91
CA LYS A 553 -19.41 53.17 29.33
C LYS A 553 -19.26 54.68 29.56
N ASN A 554 -19.34 55.51 28.52
CA ASN A 554 -19.23 56.96 28.64
C ASN A 554 -20.50 57.73 28.23
N ALA A 555 -21.61 57.07 27.88
CA ALA A 555 -22.84 57.78 27.49
C ALA A 555 -23.88 57.95 28.62
N SER A 556 -23.60 57.47 29.84
CA SER A 556 -24.56 57.53 30.97
C SER A 556 -24.24 58.55 32.05
N ALA A 557 -23.32 59.50 31.81
CA ALA A 557 -22.96 60.51 32.79
C ALA A 557 -23.43 61.95 32.46
N ASP A 558 -24.07 62.16 31.30
CA ASP A 558 -24.38 63.52 30.82
C ASP A 558 -25.88 63.76 30.52
N ARG A 559 -26.76 62.89 31.03
CA ARG A 559 -28.24 63.04 30.87
C ARG A 559 -28.99 63.51 32.12
N ASP A 560 -28.28 63.91 33.18
CA ASP A 560 -28.90 64.39 34.43
C ASP A 560 -28.71 65.89 34.72
N GLN A 561 -28.27 66.71 33.74
CA GLN A 561 -28.14 68.17 33.94
C GLN A 561 -28.82 69.11 32.94
N LEU A 562 -29.72 68.62 32.06
CA LEU A 562 -30.46 69.49 31.13
C LEU A 562 -31.98 69.39 31.29
N GLY A 563 -32.43 69.27 32.53
CA GLY A 563 -33.83 69.35 32.94
C GLY A 563 -34.14 70.62 33.73
N ALA A 564 -33.75 71.80 33.25
CA ALA A 564 -34.24 73.08 33.79
C ALA A 564 -34.15 74.19 32.73
N ASN A 565 -35.24 74.92 32.57
CA ASN A 565 -35.47 76.13 31.75
C ASN A 565 -35.77 75.85 30.26
N ALA A 566 -37.02 75.89 29.80
CA ALA A 566 -37.97 77.01 29.68
C ALA A 566 -38.02 77.53 28.22
N ALA A 567 -39.22 77.41 27.65
CA ALA A 567 -39.95 78.34 26.77
C ALA A 567 -39.20 79.15 25.69
N ALA A 568 -39.52 78.89 24.41
CA ALA A 568 -40.02 79.87 23.40
C ALA A 568 -39.99 79.24 21.98
N GLY A 569 -41.06 79.38 21.20
CA GLY A 569 -41.03 79.16 19.73
C GLY A 569 -40.66 80.44 18.97
N PRO A 570 -40.96 80.60 17.66
CA PRO A 570 -41.02 79.65 16.53
C PRO A 570 -40.17 80.12 15.30
N THR A 571 -40.32 79.44 14.14
CA THR A 571 -39.96 79.81 12.74
C THR A 571 -38.59 79.39 12.16
N GLY A 572 -38.58 78.91 10.90
CA GLY A 572 -37.39 78.93 10.03
C GLY A 572 -37.06 77.68 9.18
N ASP A 573 -37.85 77.45 8.13
CA ASP A 573 -37.51 77.07 6.73
C ASP A 573 -36.11 76.58 6.26
N GLN A 574 -36.18 75.65 5.27
CA GLN A 574 -35.35 75.45 4.04
C GLN A 574 -34.17 74.42 3.97
N HIS A 575 -34.29 73.55 2.94
CA HIS A 575 -33.28 72.95 2.01
C HIS A 575 -31.96 72.34 2.55
N GLY A 576 -31.40 71.24 2.04
CA GLY A 576 -31.58 70.43 0.82
C GLY A 576 -30.31 69.57 0.60
N SER A 577 -30.32 68.72 -0.44
CA SER A 577 -29.19 67.94 -1.02
C SER A 577 -28.75 66.67 -0.27
N THR A 578 -29.16 65.46 -0.67
CA THR A 578 -28.52 64.59 -1.69
C THR A 578 -26.99 64.52 -1.59
N ASP A 579 -26.46 63.32 -1.29
CA ASP A 579 -25.73 62.56 -2.29
C ASP A 579 -25.49 61.10 -1.85
N ALA A 580 -25.88 60.20 -2.76
CA ALA A 580 -25.42 58.83 -2.82
C ALA A 580 -24.07 58.80 -3.56
N ILE A 581 -23.18 57.86 -3.20
CA ILE A 581 -22.37 57.05 -4.12
C ILE A 581 -21.50 56.08 -3.29
N ALA A 582 -21.90 54.80 -3.37
CA ALA A 582 -21.14 53.58 -3.71
C ALA A 582 -19.76 53.21 -3.06
N PRO A 583 -19.41 51.90 -3.08
CA PRO A 583 -18.56 51.26 -2.07
C PRO A 583 -17.14 50.89 -2.56
N ARG A 584 -16.38 50.26 -1.64
CA ARG A 584 -15.15 49.41 -1.74
C ARG A 584 -13.85 50.04 -1.19
N PRO A 585 -12.85 49.23 -0.77
CA PRO A 585 -12.52 47.85 -1.16
C PRO A 585 -12.69 46.74 -0.11
#